data_AF-A0A7Z8LD95-F1
#
_entry.id   AF-A0A7Z8LD95-F1
#
_cell.length_a   1.000
_cell.length_b   1.000
_cell.length_c   1.000
_cell.angle_alpha   90.00
_cell.angle_beta   90.00
_cell.angle_gamma   90.00
#
_symmetry.space_group_name_H-M   'P 1'
#
loop_
_entity.id
_entity.type
_entity.pdbx_description
1 polymer ?
#
loop_
_entity_poly.entity_id
_entity_poly.type
_entity_poly.pdbx_seq_one_letter_code
_entity_poly.pdbx_strand_id
1 'polypeptide(L)'
;MSGSYPLQDKTILVTGGTGSFGKCFIRKALTEHNPAKVIVFSRDELKQWEMRQSDPIFDHENIRYFLGDVRDKDRLLRAFKGVDYVVHAAALKQVPAAEYNPTEFIKTN
;
A
#
# COMPACT_ATOMS: atom_id res chain seq x y z
N MET A 1 -19.44 -7.97 22.53
CA MET A 1 -19.23 -6.59 22.05
C MET A 1 -19.12 -6.63 20.53
N SER A 2 -20.21 -6.39 19.80
CA SER A 2 -20.22 -6.35 18.34
C SER A 2 -19.83 -4.94 17.87
N GLY A 3 -18.54 -4.62 17.97
CA GLY A 3 -18.01 -3.44 17.30
C GLY A 3 -17.97 -3.71 15.80
N SER A 4 -18.60 -2.87 14.98
CA SER A 4 -18.41 -2.95 13.53
C SER A 4 -16.98 -2.52 13.23
N TYR A 5 -16.13 -3.46 12.83
CA TYR A 5 -14.78 -3.14 12.40
C TYR A 5 -14.86 -2.51 11.00
N PRO A 6 -14.48 -1.24 10.81
CA PRO A 6 -14.75 -0.49 9.56
C PRO A 6 -14.12 -1.11 8.30
N LEU A 7 -13.11 -1.96 8.46
CA LEU A 7 -12.37 -2.59 7.37
C LEU A 7 -12.63 -4.09 7.22
N GLN A 8 -13.54 -4.66 8.02
CA GLN A 8 -13.86 -6.09 7.97
C GLN A 8 -14.50 -6.49 6.66
N ASP A 9 -14.01 -7.59 6.07
CA ASP A 9 -14.44 -8.12 4.77
C ASP A 9 -14.29 -7.13 3.60
N LYS A 10 -13.48 -6.09 3.76
CA LYS A 10 -13.22 -5.09 2.71
C LYS A 10 -11.97 -5.40 1.91
N THR A 11 -11.97 -4.95 0.65
CA THR A 11 -10.78 -4.86 -0.19
C THR A 11 -10.14 -3.48 -0.03
N ILE A 12 -8.87 -3.48 0.37
CA ILE A 12 -8.11 -2.25 0.62
C ILE A 12 -6.91 -2.20 -0.32
N LEU A 13 -6.69 -1.06 -0.98
CA LEU A 13 -5.47 -0.78 -1.74
C LEU A 13 -4.59 0.18 -0.95
N VAL A 14 -3.33 -0.19 -0.74
CA VAL A 14 -2.32 0.64 -0.07
C VAL A 14 -1.22 0.97 -1.07
N THR A 15 -1.25 2.18 -1.63
CA THR A 15 -0.14 2.68 -2.45
C THR A 15 1.02 3.09 -1.56
N GLY A 16 2.26 2.83 -1.98
CA GLY A 16 3.42 3.01 -1.11
C GLY A 16 3.44 2.02 0.06
N GLY A 17 2.74 0.89 -0.07
CA GLY A 17 2.50 -0.07 1.02
C GLY A 17 3.77 -0.71 1.60
N THR A 18 4.89 -0.69 0.87
CA THR A 18 6.21 -1.15 1.37
C THR A 18 6.92 -0.12 2.26
N GLY A 19 6.41 1.11 2.36
CA GLY A 19 6.94 2.13 3.26
C GLY A 19 6.62 1.86 4.74
N SER A 20 7.26 2.58 5.65
CA SER A 20 7.08 2.42 7.10
C SER A 20 5.62 2.55 7.55
N PHE A 21 4.94 3.61 7.10
CA PHE A 21 3.51 3.80 7.37
C PHE A 21 2.66 2.68 6.77
N GLY A 22 2.91 2.32 5.51
CA GLY A 22 2.20 1.24 4.82
C GLY A 22 2.26 -0.09 5.56
N LYS A 23 3.47 -0.52 5.94
CA LYS A 23 3.70 -1.73 6.74
C LYS A 23 2.95 -1.70 8.08
N CYS A 24 2.99 -0.57 8.79
CA CYS A 24 2.30 -0.40 10.07
C CYS A 24 0.78 -0.47 9.91
N PHE A 25 0.22 0.27 8.94
CA PHE A 25 -1.21 0.25 8.64
C PHE A 25 -1.68 -1.15 8.24
N ILE A 26 -0.98 -1.82 7.33
CA ILE A 26 -1.34 -3.16 6.85
C ILE A 26 -1.35 -4.16 8.00
N ARG A 27 -0.33 -4.14 8.85
CA ARG A 27 -0.28 -5.01 10.04
C ARG A 27 -1.50 -4.78 10.92
N LYS A 28 -1.78 -3.51 11.27
CA LYS A 28 -2.92 -3.14 12.10
C LYS A 28 -4.26 -3.57 11.48
N ALA A 29 -4.42 -3.36 10.18
CA ALA A 29 -5.60 -3.77 9.44
C ALA A 29 -5.82 -5.29 9.51
N LEU A 30 -4.77 -6.07 9.28
CA LEU A 30 -4.83 -7.54 9.34
C LEU A 30 -5.12 -8.06 10.76
N THR A 31 -4.49 -7.48 11.78
CA THR A 31 -4.62 -7.96 13.16
C THR A 31 -5.91 -7.54 13.84
N GLU A 32 -6.43 -6.34 13.52
CA GLU A 32 -7.58 -5.76 14.25
C GLU A 32 -8.89 -5.79 13.46
N HIS A 33 -8.85 -5.91 12.13
CA HIS A 33 -10.06 -5.75 11.30
C HIS A 33 -10.39 -6.93 10.38
N ASN A 34 -9.46 -7.86 10.12
CA ASN A 34 -9.67 -9.01 9.22
C ASN A 34 -10.28 -8.63 7.84
N PRO A 35 -9.57 -7.84 7.01
CA PRO A 35 -10.05 -7.49 5.68
C PRO A 35 -10.07 -8.70 4.75
N ALA A 36 -10.98 -8.69 3.78
CA ALA A 36 -11.05 -9.73 2.75
C ALA A 36 -9.80 -9.73 1.85
N LYS A 37 -9.22 -8.55 1.57
CA LYS A 37 -8.04 -8.42 0.72
C LYS A 37 -7.27 -7.13 1.00
N VAL A 38 -5.95 -7.22 1.07
CA VAL A 38 -5.05 -6.06 1.16
C VAL A 38 -4.11 -6.07 -0.04
N ILE A 39 -4.21 -5.08 -0.90
CA ILE A 39 -3.36 -4.92 -2.08
C ILE A 39 -2.22 -3.95 -1.71
N VAL A 40 -1.00 -4.46 -1.71
CA VAL A 40 0.24 -3.69 -1.53
C VAL A 40 0.70 -3.22 -2.90
N PHE A 41 0.60 -1.92 -3.18
CA PHE A 41 0.98 -1.35 -4.46
C PHE A 41 2.24 -0.49 -4.32
N SER A 42 3.32 -0.88 -4.98
CA SER A 42 4.58 -0.15 -4.99
C SER A 42 5.44 -0.48 -6.22
N ARG A 43 6.49 0.31 -6.45
CA ARG A 43 7.36 0.21 -7.64
C ARG A 43 8.55 -0.73 -7.49
N ASP A 44 8.90 -1.05 -6.26
CA ASP A 44 10.18 -1.68 -5.90
C ASP A 44 9.93 -3.14 -5.53
N GLU A 45 10.29 -4.03 -6.45
CA GLU A 45 10.10 -5.48 -6.33
C GLU A 45 10.90 -6.05 -5.16
N LEU A 46 12.15 -5.61 -4.98
CA LEU A 46 12.98 -6.02 -3.84
C LEU A 46 12.30 -5.66 -2.51
N LYS A 47 11.79 -4.44 -2.37
CA LYS A 47 11.08 -4.04 -1.13
C LYS A 47 9.80 -4.84 -0.88
N GLN A 48 9.11 -5.30 -1.92
CA GLN A 48 7.94 -6.18 -1.77
C GLN A 48 8.37 -7.56 -1.28
N TRP A 49 9.45 -8.11 -1.86
CA TRP A 49 10.04 -9.37 -1.44
C TRP A 49 10.53 -9.30 0.01
N GLU A 50 11.33 -8.29 0.35
CA GLU A 50 11.83 -8.06 1.72
C GLU A 50 10.68 -7.90 2.72
N MET A 51 9.63 -7.15 2.36
CA MET A 51 8.46 -7.00 3.22
C MET A 51 7.80 -8.36 3.52
N ARG A 52 7.59 -9.18 2.50
CA ARG A 52 7.01 -10.52 2.66
C ARG A 52 7.86 -11.41 3.57
N GLN A 53 9.18 -11.35 3.45
CA GLN A 53 10.11 -12.15 4.28
C GLN A 53 10.30 -11.58 5.69
N SER A 54 10.01 -10.29 5.91
CA SER A 54 10.33 -9.62 7.17
C SER A 54 9.49 -10.07 8.37
N ASP A 55 8.28 -10.59 8.16
CA ASP A 55 7.38 -11.06 9.22
C ASP A 55 6.27 -11.94 8.62
N PRO A 56 5.89 -13.07 9.26
CA PRO A 56 4.83 -13.95 8.78
C PRO A 56 3.49 -13.25 8.49
N ILE A 57 3.16 -12.14 9.18
CA ILE A 57 1.92 -11.39 8.89
C ILE A 57 1.89 -10.86 7.46
N PHE A 58 3.05 -10.62 6.84
CA PHE A 58 3.15 -10.05 5.50
C PHE A 58 3.14 -11.09 4.38
N ASP A 59 3.15 -12.39 4.71
CA ASP A 59 2.85 -13.49 3.79
C ASP A 59 1.43 -14.04 3.98
N HIS A 60 0.56 -13.29 4.67
CA HIS A 60 -0.83 -13.65 4.90
C HIS A 60 -1.60 -13.84 3.57
N GLU A 61 -2.47 -14.84 3.52
CA GLU A 61 -3.19 -15.25 2.30
C GLU A 61 -4.12 -14.16 1.71
N ASN A 62 -4.49 -13.15 2.51
CA ASN A 62 -5.30 -12.01 2.07
C ASN A 62 -4.47 -10.87 1.44
N ILE A 63 -3.12 -10.97 1.46
CA ILE A 63 -2.24 -9.95 0.88
C ILE A 63 -1.98 -10.24 -0.60
N ARG A 64 -2.05 -9.20 -1.44
CA ARG A 64 -1.65 -9.26 -2.85
C ARG A 64 -0.62 -8.17 -3.13
N TYR A 65 0.54 -8.55 -3.65
CA TYR A 65 1.62 -7.62 -4.01
C TYR A 65 1.52 -7.25 -5.48
N PHE A 66 1.28 -5.97 -5.76
CA PHE A 66 1.12 -5.44 -7.11
C PHE A 66 2.26 -4.47 -7.41
N LEU A 67 3.10 -4.83 -8.39
CA LEU A 67 4.12 -3.92 -8.90
C LEU A 67 3.48 -2.82 -9.76
N GLY A 68 3.78 -1.55 -9.50
CA GLY A 68 3.27 -0.45 -10.31
C GLY A 68 3.67 0.93 -9.78
N ASP A 69 3.51 1.94 -10.64
CA ASP A 69 3.75 3.35 -10.32
C ASP A 69 2.41 4.09 -10.22
N VAL A 70 2.28 4.98 -9.23
CA VAL A 70 1.11 5.86 -9.10
C VAL A 70 1.03 6.90 -10.22
N ARG A 71 2.16 7.13 -10.90
CA ARG A 71 2.26 7.97 -12.11
C ARG A 71 1.66 7.30 -13.34
N ASP A 72 1.50 5.97 -13.33
CA ASP A 72 0.87 5.21 -14.42
C ASP A 72 -0.64 5.05 -14.12
N LYS A 73 -1.43 5.92 -14.75
CA LYS A 73 -2.88 5.96 -14.61
C LYS A 73 -3.54 4.62 -14.94
N ASP A 74 -3.14 3.98 -16.04
CA ASP A 74 -3.79 2.74 -16.48
C ASP A 74 -3.46 1.59 -15.55
N ARG A 75 -2.22 1.53 -15.05
CA ARG A 75 -1.82 0.55 -14.03
C ARG A 75 -2.61 0.75 -12.73
N LEU A 76 -2.82 2.00 -12.32
CA LEU A 76 -3.56 2.33 -11.10
C LEU A 76 -5.06 2.00 -11.25
N LEU A 77 -5.67 2.30 -12.39
CA LEU A 77 -7.06 1.94 -12.70
C LEU A 77 -7.28 0.42 -12.62
N ARG A 78 -6.32 -0.39 -13.09
CA ARG A 78 -6.38 -1.85 -12.91
C ARG A 78 -6.30 -2.27 -11.44
N ALA A 79 -5.48 -1.59 -10.64
CA ALA A 79 -5.34 -1.87 -9.21
C ALA A 79 -6.59 -1.46 -8.39
N PHE A 80 -7.33 -0.44 -8.83
CA PHE A 80 -8.57 0.00 -8.18
C PHE A 80 -9.78 -0.93 -8.37
N LYS A 81 -9.71 -1.91 -9.28
CA LYS A 81 -10.87 -2.75 -9.60
C LYS A 81 -11.32 -3.56 -8.37
N GLY A 82 -12.54 -3.28 -7.91
CA GLY A 82 -13.15 -3.96 -6.75
C GLY A 82 -12.51 -3.59 -5.42
N VAL A 83 -11.91 -2.39 -5.31
CA VAL A 83 -11.39 -1.83 -4.06
C VAL A 83 -12.49 -1.02 -3.36
N ASP A 84 -12.68 -1.27 -2.07
CA ASP A 84 -13.60 -0.49 -1.22
C ASP A 84 -12.92 0.74 -0.62
N TYR A 85 -11.66 0.60 -0.19
CA TYR A 85 -10.90 1.67 0.46
C TYR A 85 -9.50 1.83 -0.15
N VAL A 86 -9.07 3.08 -0.31
CA VAL A 86 -7.70 3.41 -0.73
C VAL A 86 -6.99 4.13 0.40
N VAL A 87 -5.81 3.63 0.75
CA VAL A 87 -4.84 4.32 1.60
C VAL A 87 -3.68 4.76 0.71
N HIS A 88 -3.59 6.08 0.47
CA HIS A 88 -2.57 6.66 -0.39
C HIS A 88 -1.36 7.10 0.44
N ALA A 89 -0.28 6.31 0.40
CA ALA A 89 0.96 6.59 1.12
C ALA A 89 2.20 6.60 0.19
N ALA A 90 2.00 6.51 -1.13
CA ALA A 90 3.07 6.66 -2.11
C ALA A 90 3.44 8.14 -2.21
N ALA A 91 4.67 8.50 -1.85
CA ALA A 91 5.17 9.86 -1.98
C ALA A 91 6.71 9.87 -2.04
N LEU A 92 7.27 10.90 -2.67
CA LEU A 92 8.62 11.33 -2.38
C LEU A 92 8.57 12.32 -1.20
N LYS A 93 9.41 12.08 -0.18
CA LYS A 93 9.27 12.76 1.12
C LYS A 93 10.58 13.26 1.74
N GLN A 94 11.68 13.23 1.00
CA GLN A 94 12.98 13.70 1.48
C GLN A 94 13.20 15.15 1.03
N VAL A 95 13.35 16.07 1.98
CA VAL A 95 13.48 17.51 1.70
C VAL A 95 14.63 17.81 0.74
N PRO A 96 15.87 17.31 0.95
CA PRO A 96 16.97 17.62 0.02
C PRO A 96 16.67 17.13 -1.40
N ALA A 97 16.09 15.94 -1.56
CA ALA A 97 15.74 15.43 -2.88
C ALA A 97 14.67 16.28 -3.58
N ALA A 98 13.76 16.89 -2.83
CA ALA A 98 12.72 17.79 -3.35
C ALA A 98 13.31 19.07 -3.92
N GLU A 99 14.30 19.65 -3.23
CA GLU A 99 14.98 20.87 -3.66
C GLU A 99 15.72 20.68 -4.98
N TYR A 100 16.37 19.53 -5.18
CA TYR A 100 17.09 19.23 -6.44
C TYR A 100 16.19 18.67 -7.56
N ASN A 101 15.05 18.04 -7.24
CA ASN A 101 14.21 17.34 -8.21
C ASN A 101 12.72 17.71 -8.10
N PRO A 102 12.35 19.01 -8.16
CA PRO A 102 10.98 19.46 -7.89
C PRO A 102 9.94 18.87 -8.85
N THR A 103 10.31 18.68 -10.13
CA THR A 103 9.41 18.09 -11.14
C THR A 103 9.07 16.63 -10.85
N GLU A 104 9.96 15.89 -10.19
CA GLU A 104 9.70 14.50 -9.79
C GLU A 104 8.77 14.41 -8.58
N PHE A 105 8.82 15.40 -7.69
CA PHE A 105 7.86 15.53 -6.58
C PHE A 105 6.48 15.91 -7.09
N ILE A 106 6.36 16.88 -8.01
CA ILE A 106 5.09 17.25 -8.65
C ILE A 106 4.43 16.06 -9.35
N LYS A 107 5.20 15.20 -10.01
CA LYS A 107 4.65 14.01 -10.68
C LYS A 107 4.17 12.94 -9.69
N THR A 108 4.73 12.87 -8.49
CA THR A 108 4.48 11.75 -7.55
C THR A 108 3.44 12.05 -6.50
N ASN A 109 3.43 13.29 -6.00
CA ASN A 109 2.66 13.73 -4.83
C ASN A 109 1.43 14.53 -5.28
#